data_AF-A0A6C0AN71-F1
#
_entry.id   AF-A0A6C0AN71-F1
#
_cell.length_a   1.000
_cell.length_b   1.000
_cell.length_c   1.000
_cell.angle_alpha   90.00
_cell.angle_beta   90.00
_cell.angle_gamma   90.00
#
_symmetry.space_group_name_H-M   'P 1'
#
loop_
_entity.id
_entity.type
_entity.pdbx_description
1 polymer ?
#
loop_
_entity_poly.entity_id
_entity_poly.type
_entity_poly.pdbx_seq_one_letter_code
_entity_poly.pdbx_strand_id
1 'polypeptide(L)'
;MDVVLSETNVMKRKLKSLTERILFIDSYLIYDKSNSVEAVKCQILGSRNFLYELKIWKDDNSNIHCNCSCPDSSLRKNKCKHIYWFGTQKFGFMDSKYWTEELYDDFIYKNWLIDYSNNSREINKDCPICLEKINYSNEKTIRCRSKCNNSVHAICWNRYHYISGKTQCVFCRNELTNTIPI
;
A
#
# COMPACT_ATOMS: atom_id res chain seq x y z
N MET A 1 -0.15 -6.30 -39.87
CA MET A 1 0.13 -4.87 -39.59
C MET A 1 -0.26 -4.49 -38.17
N ASP A 2 -1.28 -5.14 -37.58
CA ASP A 2 -1.82 -4.80 -36.25
C ASP A 2 -0.94 -5.20 -35.05
N VAL A 3 -0.21 -6.31 -35.13
CA VAL A 3 0.66 -6.78 -34.03
C VAL A 3 1.81 -5.80 -33.77
N VAL A 4 2.47 -5.31 -34.83
CA VAL A 4 3.60 -4.36 -34.74
C VAL A 4 3.15 -3.01 -34.16
N LEU A 5 1.96 -2.53 -34.56
CA LEU A 5 1.36 -1.32 -33.98
C LEU A 5 1.01 -1.52 -32.49
N SER A 6 0.59 -2.73 -32.10
CA SER A 6 0.29 -3.05 -30.71
C SER A 6 1.55 -3.04 -29.81
N GLU A 7 2.66 -3.62 -30.29
CA GLU A 7 3.93 -3.66 -29.56
C GLU A 7 4.56 -2.27 -29.42
N THR A 8 4.50 -1.48 -30.49
CA THR A 8 4.99 -0.08 -30.50
C THR A 8 4.24 0.75 -29.46
N ASN A 9 2.92 0.58 -29.34
CA ASN A 9 2.11 1.28 -28.34
C ASN A 9 2.40 0.83 -26.90
N VAL A 10 2.70 -0.46 -26.68
CA VAL A 10 3.17 -0.96 -25.39
C VAL A 10 4.50 -0.31 -25.01
N MET A 11 5.49 -0.33 -25.90
CA MET A 11 6.80 0.28 -25.65
C MET A 11 6.70 1.78 -25.38
N LYS A 12 5.85 2.50 -26.11
CA LYS A 12 5.59 3.93 -25.86
C LYS A 12 5.04 4.18 -24.44
N ARG A 13 4.14 3.33 -23.94
CA ARG A 13 3.59 3.44 -22.58
C ARG A 13 4.64 3.14 -21.51
N LYS A 14 5.52 2.15 -21.76
CA LYS A 14 6.67 1.83 -20.90
C LYS A 14 7.70 2.97 -20.86
N LEU A 15 8.02 3.58 -21.99
CA LEU A 15 8.92 4.74 -22.02
C LEU A 15 8.33 5.91 -21.23
N LYS A 16 7.04 6.18 -21.41
CA LYS A 16 6.35 7.25 -20.66
C LYS A 16 6.30 7.01 -19.16
N SER A 17 6.32 5.75 -18.71
CA SER A 17 6.39 5.45 -17.28
C SER A 17 7.78 5.69 -16.68
N LEU A 18 8.79 5.95 -17.50
CA LEU A 18 10.14 6.29 -17.03
C LEU A 18 10.45 7.78 -17.18
N THR A 19 9.88 8.42 -18.20
CA THR A 19 10.25 9.79 -18.58
C THR A 19 9.26 10.85 -18.11
N GLU A 20 7.99 10.51 -17.92
CA GLU A 20 7.00 11.48 -17.46
C GLU A 20 7.03 11.60 -15.93
N ARG A 21 6.85 12.82 -15.41
CA ARG A 21 6.75 13.06 -13.96
C ARG A 21 5.45 12.44 -13.44
N ILE A 22 5.59 11.32 -12.75
CA ILE A 22 4.51 10.61 -12.04
C ILE A 22 4.93 10.53 -10.58
N LEU A 23 4.03 10.87 -9.66
CA LEU A 23 4.32 10.93 -8.23
C LEU A 23 3.40 9.98 -7.47
N PHE A 24 3.95 9.26 -6.50
CA PHE A 24 3.18 8.51 -5.52
C PHE A 24 2.74 9.48 -4.42
N ILE A 25 1.43 9.60 -4.20
CA ILE A 25 0.85 10.57 -3.26
C ILE A 25 0.55 9.90 -1.94
N ASP A 26 -0.20 8.81 -1.97
CA ASP A 26 -0.62 8.11 -0.75
C ASP A 26 -1.02 6.67 -1.06
N SER A 27 -1.24 5.87 -0.02
CA SER A 27 -1.79 4.55 -0.12
C SER A 27 -2.55 4.13 1.14
N TYR A 28 -3.54 3.26 0.97
CA TYR A 28 -4.41 2.77 2.03
C TYR A 28 -4.85 1.32 1.81
N LEU A 29 -5.04 0.60 2.92
CA LEU A 29 -5.51 -0.79 2.91
C LEU A 29 -7.04 -0.85 2.81
N ILE A 30 -7.54 -1.79 2.00
CA ILE A 30 -8.94 -2.20 1.99
C ILE A 30 -9.02 -3.54 2.71
N TYR A 31 -9.99 -3.66 3.63
CA TYR A 31 -10.26 -4.89 4.37
C TYR A 31 -11.59 -5.49 3.93
N ASP A 32 -11.65 -6.82 3.90
CA ASP A 32 -12.89 -7.55 3.70
C ASP A 32 -13.73 -7.62 4.98
N LYS A 33 -14.89 -8.29 4.89
CA LYS A 33 -15.80 -8.50 6.03
C LYS A 33 -15.19 -9.32 7.17
N SER A 34 -14.20 -10.16 6.87
CA SER A 34 -13.43 -10.96 7.84
C SER A 34 -12.22 -10.22 8.41
N ASN A 35 -12.03 -8.94 8.06
CA ASN A 35 -10.95 -8.09 8.52
C ASN A 35 -9.55 -8.55 8.03
N SER A 36 -9.50 -9.31 6.94
CA SER A 36 -8.30 -9.57 6.15
C SER A 36 -8.08 -8.49 5.10
N VAL A 37 -6.83 -8.22 4.74
CA VAL A 37 -6.49 -7.24 3.69
C VAL A 37 -6.96 -7.79 2.34
N GLU A 38 -8.00 -7.16 1.77
CA GLU A 38 -8.54 -7.47 0.44
C GLU A 38 -7.67 -6.87 -0.67
N ALA A 39 -7.23 -5.62 -0.48
CA ALA A 39 -6.50 -4.88 -1.49
C ALA A 39 -5.71 -3.72 -0.89
N VAL A 40 -4.79 -3.17 -1.70
CA VAL A 40 -4.16 -1.89 -1.46
C VAL A 40 -4.62 -0.91 -2.54
N LYS A 41 -4.99 0.29 -2.12
CA LYS A 41 -5.20 1.40 -3.03
C LYS A 41 -4.07 2.40 -2.92
N CYS A 42 -3.58 2.86 -4.06
CA CYS A 42 -2.50 3.84 -4.16
C CYS A 42 -2.98 5.04 -4.98
N GLN A 43 -2.75 6.24 -4.48
CA GLN A 43 -2.98 7.48 -5.20
C GLN A 43 -1.70 7.91 -5.92
N ILE A 44 -1.83 8.21 -7.20
CA ILE A 44 -0.73 8.60 -8.07
C ILE A 44 -1.11 9.88 -8.81
N LEU A 45 -0.23 10.88 -8.79
CA LEU A 45 -0.37 12.08 -9.60
C LEU A 45 0.32 11.87 -10.95
N GLY A 46 -0.45 11.97 -12.03
CA GLY A 46 0.11 11.90 -13.38
C GLY A 46 0.72 13.23 -13.84
N SER A 47 1.44 13.20 -14.96
CA SER A 47 2.14 14.35 -15.56
C SER A 47 1.27 15.55 -15.94
N ARG A 48 -0.05 15.38 -15.98
CA ARG A 48 -1.05 16.43 -16.24
C ARG A 48 -1.75 16.91 -14.97
N ASN A 49 -1.19 16.62 -13.80
CA ASN A 49 -1.75 16.92 -12.47
C ASN A 49 -3.13 16.30 -12.21
N PHE A 50 -3.46 15.20 -12.89
CA PHE A 50 -4.62 14.39 -12.54
C PHE A 50 -4.24 13.32 -11.54
N LEU A 51 -5.05 13.19 -10.49
CA LEU A 51 -4.93 12.12 -9.52
C LEU A 51 -5.58 10.85 -10.09
N TYR A 52 -4.85 9.74 -10.02
CA TYR A 52 -5.32 8.43 -10.42
C TYR A 52 -5.16 7.46 -9.25
N GLU A 53 -6.18 6.63 -9.05
CA GLU A 53 -6.13 5.50 -8.15
C GLU A 53 -5.61 4.24 -8.87
N LEU A 54 -4.68 3.54 -8.24
CA LEU A 54 -4.39 2.13 -8.48
C LEU A 54 -5.05 1.27 -7.41
N LYS A 55 -5.72 0.19 -7.79
CA LYS A 55 -6.14 -0.89 -6.87
C LYS A 55 -5.26 -2.12 -7.17
N ILE A 56 -4.54 -2.61 -6.17
CA ILE A 56 -3.69 -3.80 -6.24
C ILE A 56 -4.27 -4.84 -5.29
N TRP A 57 -4.46 -6.08 -5.73
CA TRP A 57 -5.00 -7.14 -4.89
C TRP A 57 -4.41 -8.50 -5.28
N LYS A 58 -4.52 -9.44 -4.35
CA LYS A 58 -4.12 -10.84 -4.52
C LYS A 58 -5.39 -11.68 -4.72
N ASP A 59 -5.40 -12.56 -5.70
CA ASP A 59 -6.49 -13.54 -5.86
C ASP A 59 -6.23 -14.83 -5.06
N ASP A 60 -7.19 -15.76 -5.07
CA ASP A 60 -7.11 -17.02 -4.33
C ASP A 60 -5.95 -17.93 -4.77
N ASN A 61 -5.39 -17.69 -5.96
CA ASN A 61 -4.25 -18.42 -6.51
C ASN A 61 -2.91 -17.66 -6.31
N SER A 62 -2.88 -16.67 -5.41
CA SER A 62 -1.73 -15.80 -5.15
C SER A 62 -1.27 -14.95 -6.33
N ASN A 63 -2.09 -14.78 -7.38
CA ASN A 63 -1.73 -13.87 -8.47
C ASN A 63 -2.00 -12.42 -8.08
N ILE A 64 -1.05 -11.55 -8.42
CA ILE A 64 -1.17 -10.12 -8.14
C ILE A 64 -1.81 -9.40 -9.34
N HIS A 65 -2.94 -8.76 -9.05
CA HIS A 65 -3.69 -7.98 -10.01
C HIS A 65 -3.56 -6.49 -9.70
N CYS A 66 -3.63 -5.66 -10.73
CA CYS A 66 -3.58 -4.22 -10.58
C CYS A 66 -4.41 -3.52 -11.66
N ASN A 67 -5.26 -2.60 -11.23
CA ASN A 67 -6.07 -1.76 -12.10
C ASN A 67 -5.78 -0.28 -11.82
N CYS A 68 -5.86 0.53 -12.86
CA CYS A 68 -5.73 1.99 -12.76
C CYS A 68 -7.02 2.68 -13.22
N SER A 69 -7.42 3.72 -12.51
CA SER A 69 -8.55 4.58 -12.88
C SER A 69 -8.32 5.40 -14.16
N CYS A 70 -7.09 5.52 -14.65
CA CYS A 70 -6.79 6.31 -15.84
C CYS A 70 -7.46 5.74 -17.11
N PRO A 71 -7.77 6.58 -18.12
CA PRO A 71 -8.50 6.16 -19.33
C PRO A 71 -7.89 4.98 -20.08
N ASP A 72 -6.55 4.84 -20.06
CA ASP A 72 -5.88 3.71 -20.71
C ASP A 72 -6.26 2.36 -20.09
N SER A 73 -6.42 2.32 -18.77
CA SER A 73 -6.75 1.08 -18.06
C SER A 73 -8.27 0.93 -17.87
N SER A 74 -8.96 1.99 -17.47
CA SER A 74 -10.41 1.92 -17.18
C SER A 74 -11.26 1.74 -18.44
N LEU A 75 -11.00 2.52 -19.49
CA LEU A 75 -11.78 2.52 -20.74
C LEU A 75 -11.19 1.57 -21.78
N ARG A 76 -9.87 1.66 -22.02
CA ARG A 76 -9.21 0.91 -23.11
C ARG A 76 -8.72 -0.48 -22.69
N LYS A 77 -8.88 -0.86 -21.42
CA LYS A 77 -8.44 -2.14 -20.85
C LYS A 77 -6.97 -2.48 -21.14
N ASN A 78 -6.13 -1.47 -21.30
CA ASN A 78 -4.71 -1.62 -21.53
C ASN A 78 -3.92 -1.48 -20.22
N LYS A 79 -2.75 -2.10 -20.15
CA LYS A 79 -1.75 -1.72 -19.15
C LYS A 79 -1.31 -0.28 -19.43
N CYS A 80 -1.41 0.56 -18.41
CA CYS A 80 -1.11 1.99 -18.53
C CYS A 80 0.27 2.31 -17.97
N LYS A 81 0.78 3.49 -18.34
CA LYS A 81 2.06 4.01 -17.82
C LYS A 81 2.10 4.11 -16.29
N HIS A 82 0.96 4.32 -15.61
CA HIS A 82 0.94 4.43 -14.15
C HIS A 82 1.20 3.08 -13.46
N ILE A 83 0.68 1.99 -14.03
CA ILE A 83 0.94 0.62 -13.54
C ILE A 83 2.42 0.27 -13.76
N TYR A 84 2.95 0.57 -14.95
CA TYR A 84 4.37 0.36 -15.24
C TYR A 84 5.27 1.18 -14.32
N TRP A 85 4.94 2.45 -14.09
CA TRP A 85 5.68 3.32 -13.19
C TRP A 85 5.67 2.76 -11.77
N PHE A 86 4.49 2.39 -11.25
CA PHE A 86 4.36 1.80 -9.92
C PHE A 86 5.20 0.53 -9.79
N GLY A 87 5.09 -0.38 -10.75
CA GLY A 87 5.86 -1.63 -10.76
C GLY A 87 7.36 -1.40 -10.69
N THR A 88 7.88 -0.50 -11.52
CA THR A 88 9.30 -0.12 -11.49
C THR A 88 9.69 0.50 -10.15
N GLN A 89 8.88 1.41 -9.59
CA GLN A 89 9.25 2.17 -8.40
C GLN A 89 9.08 1.40 -7.09
N LYS A 90 8.09 0.51 -7.00
CA LYS A 90 7.73 -0.17 -5.74
C LYS A 90 8.10 -1.63 -5.72
N PHE A 91 8.01 -2.32 -6.86
CA PHE A 91 8.25 -3.77 -6.94
C PHE A 91 9.55 -4.11 -7.69
N GLY A 92 10.24 -3.13 -8.28
CA GLY A 92 11.43 -3.35 -9.11
C GLY A 92 11.14 -3.98 -10.48
N PHE A 93 9.89 -4.34 -10.77
CA PHE A 93 9.47 -4.95 -12.03
C PHE A 93 8.39 -4.14 -12.71
N MET A 94 8.68 -3.69 -13.93
CA MET A 94 7.72 -2.90 -14.71
C MET A 94 6.45 -3.69 -15.05
N ASP A 95 6.59 -4.92 -15.56
CA ASP A 95 5.45 -5.71 -15.98
C ASP A 95 4.83 -6.48 -14.80
N SER A 96 3.53 -6.30 -14.60
CA SER A 96 2.81 -6.94 -13.48
C SER A 96 2.80 -8.47 -13.49
N LYS A 97 3.23 -9.12 -14.58
CA LYS A 97 3.38 -10.58 -14.64
C LYS A 97 4.52 -11.11 -13.75
N TYR A 98 5.43 -10.23 -13.34
CA TYR A 98 6.53 -10.55 -12.43
C TYR A 98 6.23 -10.14 -10.99
N TRP A 99 5.03 -9.61 -10.71
CA TRP A 99 4.65 -9.21 -9.37
C TRP A 99 4.23 -10.46 -8.59
N THR A 100 5.02 -10.81 -7.58
CA THR A 100 4.78 -11.99 -6.74
C THR A 100 4.03 -11.61 -5.48
N GLU A 101 3.43 -12.62 -4.84
CA GLU A 101 2.87 -12.48 -3.49
C GLU A 101 3.89 -11.91 -2.50
N GLU A 102 5.15 -12.35 -2.56
CA GLU A 102 6.23 -11.83 -1.71
C GLU A 102 6.42 -10.31 -1.88
N LEU A 103 6.43 -9.79 -3.11
CA LEU A 103 6.57 -8.36 -3.37
C LEU A 103 5.36 -7.55 -2.89
N TYR A 104 4.16 -8.11 -3.07
CA TYR A 104 2.92 -7.49 -2.61
C TYR A 104 2.85 -7.43 -1.09
N ASP A 105 3.15 -8.55 -0.43
CA ASP A 105 3.16 -8.66 1.03
C ASP A 105 4.28 -7.78 1.61
N ASP A 106 5.48 -7.75 1.02
CA ASP A 106 6.58 -6.85 1.41
C ASP A 106 6.20 -5.36 1.25
N PHE A 107 5.50 -5.01 0.17
CA PHE A 107 5.00 -3.66 -0.01
C PHE A 107 3.96 -3.30 1.06
N ILE A 108 3.00 -4.19 1.35
CA ILE A 108 2.05 -3.96 2.45
C ILE A 108 2.81 -3.79 3.76
N TYR A 109 3.78 -4.65 3.95
CA TYR A 109 4.53 -4.75 5.17
C TYR A 109 5.35 -3.51 5.48
N LYS A 110 6.12 -3.01 4.51
CA LYS A 110 6.94 -1.80 4.66
C LYS A 110 6.12 -0.54 4.91
N ASN A 111 4.93 -0.46 4.30
CA ASN A 111 4.07 0.72 4.38
C ASN A 111 3.10 0.69 5.56
N TRP A 112 2.69 -0.49 6.05
CA TRP A 112 1.67 -0.61 7.09
C TRP A 112 1.98 -1.57 8.25
N LEU A 113 2.79 -2.63 8.07
CA LEU A 113 2.84 -3.73 9.06
C LEU A 113 4.14 -3.95 9.83
N ILE A 114 5.31 -3.42 9.43
CA ILE A 114 6.53 -3.60 10.26
C ILE A 114 7.45 -2.40 10.38
N ASP A 115 7.97 -2.27 11.62
CA ASP A 115 9.31 -1.80 11.93
C ASP A 115 10.21 -3.01 12.30
N TYR A 116 11.21 -3.33 11.46
CA TYR A 116 12.14 -4.45 11.70
C TYR A 116 13.44 -3.97 12.35
N SER A 117 13.55 -2.69 12.69
CA SER A 117 14.76 -2.18 13.34
C SER A 117 14.53 -2.06 14.83
N ASN A 118 15.15 -3.00 15.54
CA ASN A 118 15.23 -3.08 17.00
C ASN A 118 16.17 -1.99 17.57
N ASN A 119 16.16 -0.78 17.02
CA ASN A 119 17.02 0.31 17.44
C ASN A 119 16.19 1.47 18.02
N SER A 120 16.20 1.47 19.35
CA SER A 120 16.15 2.63 20.26
C SER A 120 14.93 3.55 20.19
N ARG A 121 13.87 3.11 20.86
CA ARG A 121 13.09 3.85 21.88
C ARG A 121 12.27 2.81 22.65
N GLU A 122 12.10 2.98 23.95
CA GLU A 122 11.39 2.01 24.81
C GLU A 122 10.08 1.57 24.17
N ILE A 123 10.03 0.29 23.85
CA ILE A 123 8.87 -0.36 23.26
C ILE A 123 7.88 -0.61 24.40
N ASN A 124 6.62 -0.18 24.27
CA ASN A 124 5.61 -0.51 25.28
C ASN A 124 5.47 -2.03 25.39
N LYS A 125 5.53 -2.52 26.63
CA LYS A 125 5.47 -3.95 26.95
C LYS A 125 4.07 -4.52 26.76
N ASP A 126 3.07 -3.72 27.10
CA ASP A 126 1.66 -4.15 27.11
C ASP A 126 0.86 -3.36 26.06
N CYS A 127 -0.08 -4.06 25.41
CA CYS A 127 -1.04 -3.45 24.51
C CYS A 127 -2.06 -2.66 25.34
N PRO A 128 -2.27 -1.35 25.11
CA PRO A 128 -3.16 -0.52 25.92
C PRO A 128 -4.66 -0.82 25.68
N ILE A 129 -4.98 -1.65 24.69
CA ILE A 129 -6.35 -2.02 24.33
C ILE A 129 -6.78 -3.29 25.08
N CYS A 130 -5.93 -4.32 25.12
CA CYS A 130 -6.23 -5.59 25.79
C CYS A 130 -5.48 -5.81 27.11
N LEU A 131 -4.51 -4.94 27.43
CA LEU A 131 -3.64 -5.02 28.61
C LEU A 131 -2.75 -6.28 28.68
N GLU A 132 -2.63 -7.01 27.58
CA GLU A 132 -1.72 -8.15 27.45
C GLU A 132 -0.36 -7.73 26.92
N LYS A 133 0.68 -8.51 27.26
CA LYS A 133 2.04 -8.32 26.77
C LYS A 133 2.09 -8.50 25.25
N ILE A 134 2.84 -7.65 24.59
CA ILE A 134 3.10 -7.75 23.15
C ILE A 134 4.33 -8.61 22.92
N ASN A 135 4.18 -9.72 22.22
CA ASN A 135 5.28 -10.53 21.73
C ASN A 135 5.70 -10.06 20.33
N TYR A 136 6.57 -9.04 20.29
CA TYR A 136 7.07 -8.46 19.04
C TYR A 136 7.77 -9.45 18.08
N SER A 137 8.21 -10.62 18.56
CA SER A 137 8.81 -11.65 17.72
C SER A 137 7.79 -12.51 16.98
N ASN A 138 6.59 -12.67 17.56
CA ASN A 138 5.60 -13.64 17.09
C ASN A 138 4.25 -13.02 16.73
N GLU A 139 4.00 -11.77 17.11
CA GLU A 139 2.71 -11.10 16.96
C GLU A 139 2.80 -9.88 16.04
N LYS A 140 1.74 -9.67 15.27
CA LYS A 140 1.61 -8.49 14.40
C LYS A 140 1.18 -7.27 15.20
N THR A 141 1.80 -6.12 14.94
CA THR A 141 1.51 -4.87 15.65
C THR A 141 1.29 -3.69 14.71
N ILE A 142 0.56 -2.69 15.20
CA ILE A 142 0.41 -1.37 14.56
C ILE A 142 1.13 -0.35 15.42
N ARG A 143 2.15 0.32 14.86
CA ARG A 143 3.03 1.28 15.56
C ARG A 143 2.69 2.72 15.19
N CYS A 144 2.64 3.60 16.19
CA CYS A 144 2.52 5.04 15.98
C CYS A 144 3.84 5.67 15.53
N ARG A 145 4.09 5.75 14.22
CA ARG A 145 5.32 6.37 13.66
C ARG A 145 5.37 7.90 13.77
N SER A 146 4.23 8.56 13.92
CA SER A 146 4.14 10.02 13.85
C SER A 146 4.63 10.75 15.11
N LYS A 147 4.66 10.08 16.28
CA LYS A 147 5.02 10.73 17.55
C LYS A 147 5.57 9.79 18.62
N CYS A 148 4.76 8.85 19.12
CA CYS A 148 5.08 8.15 20.36
C CYS A 148 5.74 6.79 20.18
N ASN A 149 5.79 6.24 18.96
CA ASN A 149 6.43 4.96 18.65
C ASN A 149 5.93 3.74 19.45
N ASN A 150 4.81 3.88 20.16
CA ASN A 150 4.14 2.78 20.83
C ASN A 150 3.31 1.97 19.83
N SER A 151 3.14 0.70 20.15
CA SER A 151 2.45 -0.28 19.33
C SER A 151 1.27 -0.90 20.05
N VAL A 152 0.32 -1.41 19.27
CA VAL A 152 -0.79 -2.24 19.74
C VAL A 152 -0.85 -3.50 18.90
N HIS A 153 -1.45 -4.59 19.39
CA HIS A 153 -1.72 -5.74 18.53
C HIS A 153 -2.57 -5.31 17.33
N ALA A 154 -2.24 -5.81 16.14
CA ALA A 154 -2.97 -5.47 14.93
C ALA A 154 -4.46 -5.81 15.04
N ILE A 155 -4.79 -6.94 15.68
CA ILE A 155 -6.18 -7.34 15.96
C ILE A 155 -6.88 -6.34 16.88
N CYS A 156 -6.18 -5.86 17.92
CA CYS A 156 -6.73 -4.87 18.85
C CYS A 156 -6.98 -3.53 18.16
N TRP A 157 -6.04 -3.06 17.33
CA TRP A 157 -6.23 -1.85 16.53
C TRP A 157 -7.44 -1.95 15.62
N ASN A 158 -7.56 -3.06 14.88
CA ASN A 158 -8.66 -3.23 13.94
C ASN A 158 -10.02 -3.23 14.66
N ARG A 159 -10.13 -3.91 15.81
CA ARG A 159 -11.36 -3.88 16.62
C ARG A 159 -11.69 -2.47 17.10
N TYR A 160 -10.70 -1.75 17.61
CA TYR A 160 -10.86 -0.37 18.05
C TYR A 160 -11.32 0.56 16.92
N HIS A 161 -10.67 0.48 15.77
CA HIS A 161 -11.01 1.28 14.60
C HIS A 161 -12.41 0.94 14.07
N TYR A 162 -12.77 -0.34 14.00
CA TYR A 162 -14.07 -0.79 13.54
C TYR A 162 -15.22 -0.22 14.38
N ILE A 163 -15.06 -0.17 15.70
CA ILE A 163 -16.10 0.34 16.62
C ILE A 163 -16.12 1.88 16.63
N SER A 164 -14.96 2.52 16.65
CA SER A 164 -14.85 3.96 16.91
C SER A 164 -14.75 4.83 15.66
N GLY A 165 -14.38 4.27 14.51
CA GLY A 165 -14.00 4.98 13.30
C GLY A 165 -12.72 5.81 13.43
N LYS A 166 -12.05 5.82 14.58
CA LYS A 166 -10.91 6.70 14.85
C LYS A 166 -9.63 6.18 14.21
N THR A 167 -8.87 7.09 13.62
CA THR A 167 -7.56 6.85 13.00
C THR A 167 -6.40 7.32 13.86
N GLN A 168 -6.68 7.78 15.09
CA GLN A 168 -5.70 8.37 15.99
C GLN A 168 -5.03 7.33 16.88
N CYS A 169 -3.74 7.52 17.15
CA CYS A 169 -2.97 6.68 18.05
C CYS A 169 -3.65 6.63 19.43
N VAL A 170 -3.92 5.43 19.93
CA VAL A 170 -4.55 5.27 21.26
C VAL A 170 -3.70 5.80 22.41
N PHE A 171 -2.39 5.96 22.22
CA PHE A 171 -1.49 6.55 23.22
C PHE A 171 -1.44 8.07 23.16
N CYS A 172 -1.00 8.61 22.02
CA CYS A 172 -0.68 10.04 21.93
C CYS A 172 -1.73 10.87 21.18
N ARG A 173 -2.77 10.22 20.64
CA ARG A 173 -3.86 10.82 19.85
C ARG A 173 -3.43 11.57 18.59
N ASN A 174 -2.14 11.54 18.23
CA ASN A 174 -1.74 11.93 16.89
C ASN A 174 -2.41 11.00 15.90
N GLU A 175 -2.83 11.56 14.78
CA GLU A 175 -3.27 10.77 13.66
C GLU A 175 -2.21 9.70 13.33
N LEU A 176 -2.66 8.45 13.19
CA LEU A 176 -1.85 7.38 12.61
C LEU A 176 -1.91 7.58 11.10
N THR A 177 -1.25 8.63 10.66
CA THR A 177 -1.33 9.07 9.28
C THR A 177 -0.07 8.74 8.51
N ASN A 178 -0.28 8.20 7.31
CA ASN A 178 0.54 8.53 6.16
C ASN A 178 0.24 9.95 5.62
N THR A 179 -0.80 10.64 6.09
CA THR A 179 -0.98 12.09 5.86
C THR A 179 -0.16 12.96 6.82
N ILE A 180 0.82 13.64 6.24
CA ILE A 180 1.60 14.72 6.86
C ILE A 180 0.63 15.86 7.23
N PRO A 181 0.79 16.52 8.39
CA PRO A 181 0.06 17.76 8.67
C PRO A 181 0.43 18.83 7.63
N ILE A 182 -0.60 19.52 7.15
CA ILE A 182 -0.56 20.64 6.20
C ILE A 182 0.61 21.59 6.43
#